data_AF-A0A928H1G0-F1
#
_entry.id   AF-A0A928H1G0-F1
#
_cell.length_a   1.000
_cell.length_b   1.000
_cell.length_c   1.000
_cell.angle_alpha   90.00
_cell.angle_beta   90.00
_cell.angle_gamma   90.00
#
_symmetry.space_group_name_H-M   'P 1'
#
loop_
_entity.id
_entity.type
_entity.pdbx_description
1 polymer ?
#
loop_
_entity_poly.entity_id
_entity_poly.type
_entity_poly.pdbx_seq_one_letter_code
_entity_poly.pdbx_strand_id
1 'polypeptide(L)'
;MFKTFYSRAAALLFLTGICATADAGMKIIGRRAFLRNEKDAVLKVIVQADKNDLPSMEIAGSVADRPIENIKTPPLAKGAQKEFLIPVETRLTVGKYPIELTLRGKGPDQQKVTDQLLISPRLPDQMPVLIWGMGTYHHQHLQEEGFTHAISEYWKSRKFENYPYLDEMLFDGFRGLDSRANAKKLLKEKQISLRVMRNGNLHPKNSLNASDPEMQDRAGKMAKERAAVLREYPVIEGAIINSELRDSTELSFDPRSKAAFQKFAGYPIPLEAEEKAGISYTSLRKFPLSRVIPDNDPIRTFYKWFWKDGDGWNVLNSRMVREFKQEMKRPVWTFHDPAVRVPPVWGSGGEVDCISHWVYATPDPINIGAVTSELQAMGKGNPNQQIMNMTQIIVYRSAVAPAGMKVANEPAWVKEFPKASYISIAPDEMSIAVWTQISRHVQGI
;
A
#
# COMPACT_ATOMS: atom_id res chain seq x y z
N MET A 1 -23.94 -15.99 -16.75
CA MET A 1 -24.54 -15.64 -18.06
C MET A 1 -25.71 -14.69 -17.79
N PHE A 2 -25.42 -13.38 -17.74
CA PHE A 2 -26.30 -12.18 -17.76
C PHE A 2 -25.27 -11.04 -17.99
N LYS A 3 -25.19 -10.21 -19.05
CA LYS A 3 -26.13 -9.63 -20.02
C LYS A 3 -27.35 -9.07 -19.27
N THR A 4 -27.58 -7.75 -19.14
CA THR A 4 -27.25 -6.63 -20.04
C THR A 4 -27.56 -5.29 -19.32
N PHE A 5 -27.12 -4.18 -19.93
CA PHE A 5 -27.50 -2.78 -19.69
C PHE A 5 -26.90 -2.06 -18.48
N TYR A 6 -25.74 -1.43 -18.69
CA TYR A 6 -25.57 -0.04 -18.30
C TYR A 6 -24.79 0.74 -19.38
N SER A 7 -25.22 2.00 -19.49
CA SER A 7 -25.00 2.96 -20.55
C SER A 7 -23.54 3.31 -20.79
N ARG A 8 -23.28 3.62 -22.06
CA ARG A 8 -22.07 4.25 -22.59
C ARG A 8 -21.60 5.41 -21.72
N ALA A 9 -20.72 5.16 -20.76
CA ALA A 9 -19.71 6.13 -20.40
C ALA A 9 -18.74 6.17 -21.59
N ALA A 10 -18.60 7.34 -22.20
CA ALA A 10 -17.64 7.55 -23.28
C ALA A 10 -16.25 7.23 -22.74
N ALA A 11 -15.77 6.02 -22.99
CA ALA A 11 -14.35 5.76 -23.06
C ALA A 11 -13.85 6.69 -24.17
N LEU A 12 -13.25 7.83 -23.78
CA LEU A 12 -12.36 8.53 -24.68
C LEU A 12 -11.27 7.52 -25.01
N LEU A 13 -11.45 6.84 -26.14
CA LEU A 13 -10.36 6.22 -26.85
C LEU A 13 -9.37 7.35 -27.11
N PHE A 14 -8.33 7.42 -26.28
CA PHE A 14 -7.09 8.05 -26.68
C PHE A 14 -6.55 7.22 -27.84
N LEU A 15 -7.00 7.57 -29.03
CA LEU A 15 -6.32 7.26 -30.28
C LEU A 15 -4.97 7.98 -30.20
N THR A 16 -3.98 7.33 -29.58
CA THR A 16 -2.60 7.54 -30.01
C THR A 16 -2.56 7.04 -31.45
N GLY A 17 -2.85 7.94 -32.39
CA GLY A 17 -2.65 7.70 -33.80
C GLY A 17 -1.16 7.51 -34.04
N ILE A 18 -0.69 6.26 -33.91
CA ILE A 18 0.62 5.88 -34.43
C ILE A 18 0.42 5.81 -35.95
N CYS A 19 0.66 6.92 -36.64
CA CYS A 19 0.85 6.88 -38.08
C CYS A 19 2.14 6.09 -38.31
N ALA A 20 1.98 4.82 -38.66
CA ALA A 20 3.04 3.85 -38.77
C ALA A 20 3.80 4.03 -40.10
N THR A 21 4.74 4.98 -40.17
CA THR A 21 5.80 4.98 -41.20
C THR A 21 7.08 5.77 -40.84
N ALA A 22 7.21 6.38 -39.67
CA ALA A 22 8.43 7.15 -39.36
C ALA A 22 9.57 6.25 -38.84
N ASP A 23 10.82 6.52 -39.27
CA ASP A 23 12.03 5.95 -38.67
C ASP A 23 12.24 6.41 -37.21
N ALA A 24 11.47 7.40 -36.77
CA ALA A 24 11.48 8.00 -35.45
C ALA A 24 10.18 7.74 -34.66
N GLY A 25 10.33 7.54 -33.34
CA GLY A 25 9.25 7.48 -32.37
C GLY A 25 9.37 8.61 -31.33
N MET A 26 8.28 9.29 -31.00
CA MET A 26 8.15 10.29 -29.95
C MET A 26 6.95 9.94 -29.09
N LYS A 27 7.13 9.89 -27.77
CA LYS A 27 6.07 9.57 -26.80
C LYS A 27 6.23 10.41 -25.55
N ILE A 28 5.11 10.86 -25.00
CA ILE A 28 5.07 11.41 -23.64
C ILE A 28 5.16 10.22 -22.68
N ILE A 29 6.06 10.31 -21.70
CA ILE A 29 6.27 9.30 -20.67
C ILE A 29 6.08 9.89 -19.26
N GLY A 30 5.76 9.04 -18.28
CA GLY A 30 5.51 9.45 -16.90
C GLY A 30 4.13 10.09 -16.70
N ARG A 31 4.04 10.96 -15.69
CA ARG A 31 2.79 11.64 -15.32
C ARG A 31 2.47 12.82 -16.22
N ARG A 32 1.17 13.09 -16.34
CA ARG A 32 0.59 14.26 -17.02
C ARG A 32 -0.19 15.15 -16.08
N ALA A 33 -0.42 14.71 -14.84
CA ALA A 33 -1.07 15.49 -13.81
C ALA A 33 -0.08 16.14 -12.84
N PHE A 34 -0.26 17.44 -12.61
CA PHE A 34 0.58 18.23 -11.72
C PHE A 34 -0.29 19.00 -10.75
N LEU A 35 0.19 19.16 -9.51
CA LEU A 35 -0.50 20.00 -8.54
C LEU A 35 -0.36 21.46 -8.94
N ARG A 36 -1.41 22.26 -8.71
CA ARG A 36 -1.33 23.70 -8.92
C ARG A 36 -0.21 24.31 -8.06
N ASN A 37 0.63 25.13 -8.70
CA ASN A 37 1.83 25.73 -8.13
C ASN A 37 2.89 24.71 -7.67
N GLU A 38 2.93 23.53 -8.28
CA GLU A 38 4.02 22.58 -8.11
C GLU A 38 5.32 23.16 -8.70
N LYS A 39 6.41 23.05 -7.94
CA LYS A 39 7.73 23.54 -8.35
C LYS A 39 8.43 22.52 -9.25
N ASP A 40 9.22 23.03 -10.19
CA ASP A 40 10.09 22.21 -11.05
C ASP A 40 9.34 21.11 -11.84
N ALA A 41 8.09 21.37 -12.17
CA ALA A 41 7.24 20.45 -12.92
C ALA A 41 7.71 20.34 -14.37
N VAL A 42 7.90 19.10 -14.82
CA VAL A 42 8.37 18.78 -16.17
C VAL A 42 7.54 17.66 -16.78
N LEU A 43 7.17 17.85 -18.03
CA LEU A 43 6.65 16.81 -18.91
C LEU A 43 7.84 16.05 -19.52
N LYS A 44 7.85 14.72 -19.41
CA LYS A 44 8.92 13.90 -19.96
C LYS A 44 8.52 13.38 -21.34
N VAL A 45 9.43 13.48 -22.29
CA VAL A 45 9.24 13.01 -23.66
C VAL A 45 10.40 12.11 -24.02
N ILE A 46 10.11 10.91 -24.51
CA ILE A 46 11.12 10.04 -25.12
C ILE A 46 11.09 10.21 -26.63
N VAL A 47 12.26 10.39 -27.22
CA VAL A 47 12.51 10.18 -28.65
C VAL A 47 13.32 8.91 -28.83
N GLN A 48 12.91 8.07 -29.76
CA GLN A 48 13.50 6.76 -30.04
C GLN A 48 13.77 6.60 -31.54
N ALA A 49 14.94 6.05 -31.85
CA ALA A 49 15.29 5.59 -33.20
C ALA A 49 14.79 4.15 -33.37
N ASP A 50 13.75 3.94 -34.18
CA ASP A 50 13.09 2.63 -34.27
C ASP A 50 13.77 1.72 -35.30
N LYS A 51 13.80 2.13 -36.57
CA LYS A 51 14.22 1.27 -37.68
C LYS A 51 15.64 1.57 -38.17
N ASN A 52 16.01 2.85 -38.18
CA ASN A 52 17.26 3.38 -38.69
C ASN A 52 17.89 4.36 -37.68
N ASP A 53 19.14 4.74 -37.92
CA ASP A 53 19.75 5.85 -37.20
C ASP A 53 18.96 7.14 -37.47
N LEU A 54 18.67 7.88 -36.41
CA LEU A 54 18.03 9.18 -36.51
C LEU A 54 19.08 10.28 -36.56
N PRO A 55 19.02 11.19 -37.56
CA PRO A 55 19.81 12.40 -37.52
C PRO A 55 19.33 13.32 -36.38
N SER A 56 20.04 14.43 -36.14
CA SER A 56 19.52 15.48 -35.28
C SER A 56 18.16 15.98 -35.77
N MET A 57 17.19 16.00 -34.87
CA MET A 57 15.82 16.50 -35.10
C MET A 57 15.52 17.63 -34.12
N GLU A 58 14.30 18.14 -34.17
CA GLU A 58 13.81 19.23 -33.32
C GLU A 58 12.43 18.87 -32.77
N ILE A 59 12.26 18.97 -31.46
CA ILE A 59 10.94 18.90 -30.81
C ILE A 59 10.40 20.33 -30.73
N ALA A 60 9.25 20.57 -31.35
CA ALA A 60 8.57 21.86 -31.38
C ALA A 60 7.08 21.68 -31.09
N GLY A 61 6.39 22.72 -30.64
CA GLY A 61 4.95 22.64 -30.38
C GLY A 61 4.49 23.52 -29.25
N SER A 62 3.43 23.11 -28.56
CA SER A 62 2.86 23.82 -27.42
C SER A 62 2.45 22.88 -26.28
N VAL A 63 2.51 23.41 -25.06
CA VAL A 63 1.94 22.81 -23.86
C VAL A 63 1.07 23.87 -23.20
N ALA A 64 -0.21 23.54 -23.00
CA ALA A 64 -1.23 24.47 -22.51
C ALA A 64 -1.30 25.78 -23.31
N ASP A 65 -1.38 25.64 -24.63
CA ASP A 65 -1.45 26.73 -25.60
C ASP A 65 -0.24 27.70 -25.57
N ARG A 66 0.81 27.35 -24.83
CA ARG A 66 2.07 28.09 -24.79
C ARG A 66 3.10 27.38 -25.65
N PRO A 67 3.74 28.08 -26.59
CA PRO A 67 4.80 27.48 -27.40
C PRO A 67 5.96 27.04 -26.49
N ILE A 68 6.52 25.87 -26.77
CA ILE A 68 7.77 25.45 -26.15
C ILE A 68 8.94 26.03 -26.93
N GLU A 69 10.06 26.26 -26.24
CA GLU A 69 11.33 26.47 -26.95
C GLU A 69 11.68 25.20 -27.72
N ASN A 70 12.14 25.36 -28.95
CA ASN A 70 12.49 24.22 -29.76
C ASN A 70 13.69 23.47 -29.17
N ILE A 71 13.52 22.16 -28.95
CA ILE A 71 14.55 21.31 -28.33
C ILE A 71 15.24 20.50 -29.41
N LYS A 72 16.54 20.75 -29.61
CA LYS A 72 17.35 19.96 -30.55
C LYS A 72 17.65 18.58 -29.97
N THR A 73 17.36 17.55 -30.74
CA THR A 73 17.77 16.18 -30.42
C THR A 73 19.16 15.91 -31.01
N PRO A 74 20.06 15.20 -30.29
CA PRO A 74 21.27 14.68 -30.91
C PRO A 74 20.90 13.56 -31.89
N PRO A 75 21.83 13.18 -32.79
CA PRO A 75 21.66 11.94 -33.55
C PRO A 75 21.52 10.75 -32.60
N LEU A 76 20.65 9.80 -32.95
CA LEU A 76 20.41 8.58 -32.17
C LEU A 76 20.69 7.37 -33.05
N ALA A 77 21.56 6.48 -32.59
CA ALA A 77 21.76 5.19 -33.25
C ALA A 77 20.48 4.35 -33.21
N LYS A 78 20.28 3.45 -34.17
CA LYS A 78 19.18 2.50 -34.21
C LYS A 78 18.97 1.80 -32.87
N GLY A 79 17.73 1.82 -32.38
CA GLY A 79 17.33 1.23 -31.10
C GLY A 79 17.67 2.09 -29.87
N ALA A 80 18.36 3.22 -30.04
CA ALA A 80 18.63 4.14 -28.95
C ALA A 80 17.40 5.03 -28.67
N GLN A 81 17.26 5.41 -27.40
CA GLN A 81 16.23 6.35 -26.94
C GLN A 81 16.87 7.42 -26.06
N LYS A 82 16.28 8.62 -26.08
CA LYS A 82 16.69 9.73 -25.21
C LYS A 82 15.47 10.43 -24.63
N GLU A 83 15.55 10.73 -23.34
CA GLU A 83 14.55 11.51 -22.60
C GLU A 83 14.85 13.01 -22.71
N PHE A 84 13.78 13.80 -22.86
CA PHE A 84 13.77 15.25 -22.88
C PHE A 84 12.76 15.77 -21.87
N LEU A 85 13.09 16.89 -21.23
CA LEU A 85 12.26 17.51 -20.20
C LEU A 85 11.70 18.82 -20.74
N ILE A 86 10.38 18.97 -20.69
CA ILE A 86 9.68 20.19 -21.09
C ILE A 86 9.07 20.81 -19.83
N PRO A 87 9.48 22.03 -19.41
CA PRO A 87 8.89 22.71 -18.27
C PRO A 87 7.37 22.89 -18.42
N VAL A 88 6.64 22.74 -17.32
CA VAL A 88 5.18 22.87 -17.27
C VAL A 88 4.79 24.10 -16.46
N GLU A 89 3.90 24.93 -16.99
CA GLU A 89 3.29 26.03 -16.23
C GLU A 89 2.21 25.48 -15.28
N THR A 90 2.53 25.39 -13.99
CA THR A 90 1.61 24.86 -12.97
C THR A 90 0.79 25.95 -12.26
N ARG A 91 0.98 27.24 -12.58
CA ARG A 91 0.17 28.35 -12.01
C ARG A 91 -1.19 28.52 -12.69
N LEU A 92 -1.43 27.79 -13.79
CA LEU A 92 -2.72 27.77 -14.47
C LEU A 92 -3.86 27.40 -13.50
N THR A 93 -5.09 27.74 -13.88
CA THR A 93 -6.28 27.27 -13.16
C THR A 93 -6.38 25.76 -13.22
N VAL A 94 -7.08 25.16 -12.25
CA VAL A 94 -7.39 23.72 -12.30
C VAL A 94 -8.12 23.43 -13.60
N GLY A 95 -7.66 22.44 -14.37
CA GLY A 95 -8.23 22.17 -15.69
C GLY A 95 -7.39 21.24 -16.54
N LYS A 96 -7.92 20.93 -17.72
CA LYS A 96 -7.27 20.12 -18.75
C LYS A 96 -6.82 21.03 -19.87
N TYR A 97 -5.57 20.90 -20.28
CA TYR A 97 -4.96 21.75 -21.29
C TYR A 97 -4.34 20.92 -22.41
N PRO A 98 -4.35 21.38 -23.67
CA PRO A 98 -3.80 20.61 -24.77
C PRO A 98 -2.27 20.52 -24.69
N ILE A 99 -1.74 19.36 -25.07
CA ILE A 99 -0.34 19.16 -25.40
C ILE A 99 -0.29 18.83 -26.89
N GLU A 100 0.48 19.61 -27.66
CA GLU A 100 0.74 19.34 -29.06
C GLU A 100 2.24 19.42 -29.34
N LEU A 101 2.88 18.28 -29.51
CA LEU A 101 4.32 18.20 -29.80
C LEU A 101 4.53 17.62 -31.19
N THR A 102 5.52 18.13 -31.90
CA THR A 102 5.95 17.64 -33.20
C THR A 102 7.46 17.42 -33.20
N LEU A 103 7.90 16.22 -33.59
CA LEU A 103 9.28 15.92 -33.90
C LEU A 103 9.51 16.21 -35.39
N ARG A 104 10.42 17.13 -35.71
CA ARG A 104 10.70 17.61 -37.07
C ARG A 104 12.15 17.34 -37.46
N GLY A 105 12.36 16.80 -38.66
CA GLY A 105 13.69 16.63 -39.27
C GLY A 105 13.83 17.41 -40.58
N LYS A 106 14.96 17.24 -41.28
CA LYS A 106 15.18 17.81 -42.62
C LYS A 106 14.40 17.10 -43.74
N GLY A 107 13.78 15.96 -43.45
CA GLY A 107 12.96 15.18 -44.38
C GLY A 107 11.45 15.34 -44.17
N PRO A 108 10.61 14.62 -44.92
CA PRO A 108 9.15 14.65 -44.78
C PRO A 108 8.65 14.00 -43.48
N ASP A 109 9.51 13.26 -42.77
CA ASP A 109 9.15 12.58 -41.53
C ASP A 109 8.92 13.59 -40.41
N GLN A 110 7.64 13.80 -40.11
CA GLN A 110 7.17 14.51 -38.93
C GLN A 110 6.31 13.57 -38.10
N GLN A 111 6.57 13.53 -36.81
CA GLN A 111 5.74 12.82 -35.87
C GLN A 111 5.05 13.79 -34.94
N LYS A 112 3.72 13.75 -34.91
CA LYS A 112 2.90 14.52 -33.97
C LYS A 112 2.50 13.65 -32.79
N VAL A 113 2.54 14.23 -31.59
CA VAL A 113 1.96 13.69 -30.36
C VAL A 113 0.98 14.72 -29.83
N THR A 114 -0.25 14.29 -29.59
CA THR A 114 -1.30 15.10 -28.96
C THR A 114 -1.78 14.41 -27.69
N ASP A 115 -1.90 15.17 -26.60
CA ASP A 115 -2.30 14.65 -25.30
C ASP A 115 -2.91 15.78 -24.44
N GLN A 116 -3.19 15.50 -23.18
CA GLN A 116 -3.68 16.50 -22.21
C GLN A 116 -2.75 16.63 -21.01
N LEU A 117 -2.47 17.88 -20.65
CA LEU A 117 -1.90 18.27 -19.37
C LEU A 117 -3.03 18.46 -18.37
N LEU A 118 -2.91 17.87 -17.17
CA LEU A 118 -3.87 18.03 -16.09
C LEU A 118 -3.27 18.91 -15.00
N ILE A 119 -3.87 20.06 -14.72
CA ILE A 119 -3.54 20.87 -13.55
C ILE A 119 -4.58 20.57 -12.48
N SER A 120 -4.13 19.95 -11.41
CA SER A 120 -4.94 19.42 -10.32
C SER A 120 -5.04 20.44 -9.17
N PRO A 121 -6.12 20.43 -8.38
CA PRO A 121 -6.18 21.26 -7.18
C PRO A 121 -5.07 20.87 -6.19
N ARG A 122 -4.71 21.78 -5.30
CA ARG A 122 -3.94 21.37 -4.11
C ARG A 122 -4.84 20.51 -3.25
N LEU A 123 -4.35 19.35 -2.86
CA LEU A 123 -5.07 18.42 -2.01
C LEU A 123 -5.31 19.08 -0.64
N PRO A 124 -6.57 19.19 -0.16
CA PRO A 124 -6.86 19.80 1.13
C PRO A 124 -6.30 18.93 2.27
N ASP A 125 -5.96 19.55 3.40
CA ASP A 125 -5.75 18.79 4.62
C ASP A 125 -7.11 18.23 5.08
N GLN A 126 -7.24 16.90 5.07
CA GLN A 126 -8.48 16.21 5.38
C GLN A 126 -8.17 14.87 6.03
N MET A 127 -9.05 14.41 6.91
CA MET A 127 -8.94 13.10 7.52
C MET A 127 -8.95 11.99 6.44
N PRO A 128 -7.96 11.08 6.44
CA PRO A 128 -8.00 9.86 5.67
C PRO A 128 -9.22 9.01 6.01
N VAL A 129 -10.03 8.70 4.98
CA VAL A 129 -11.10 7.71 4.99
C VAL A 129 -10.72 6.71 3.92
N LEU A 130 -10.20 5.57 4.35
CA LEU A 130 -9.51 4.59 3.52
C LEU A 130 -10.46 3.47 3.14
N ILE A 131 -10.37 3.02 1.88
CA ILE A 131 -10.92 1.72 1.50
C ILE A 131 -9.80 0.74 1.12
N TRP A 132 -9.93 -0.49 1.63
CA TRP A 132 -9.04 -1.59 1.28
C TRP A 132 -9.40 -2.16 -0.09
N GLY A 133 -8.59 -1.85 -1.09
CA GLY A 133 -8.81 -2.30 -2.46
C GLY A 133 -9.84 -1.44 -3.19
N MET A 134 -9.57 -1.21 -4.48
CA MET A 134 -10.51 -0.54 -5.37
C MET A 134 -11.44 -1.52 -6.10
N GLY A 135 -11.08 -2.81 -6.11
CA GLY A 135 -11.81 -3.83 -6.86
C GLY A 135 -11.98 -3.43 -8.33
N THR A 136 -13.23 -3.46 -8.80
CA THR A 136 -13.64 -2.99 -10.13
C THR A 136 -14.20 -1.57 -10.13
N TYR A 137 -14.22 -0.89 -8.98
CA TYR A 137 -14.75 0.46 -8.85
C TYR A 137 -13.73 1.50 -9.31
N HIS A 138 -14.22 2.53 -9.99
CA HIS A 138 -13.44 3.74 -10.27
C HIS A 138 -13.39 4.62 -9.02
N HIS A 139 -12.30 5.38 -8.83
CA HIS A 139 -12.11 6.26 -7.67
C HIS A 139 -13.24 7.28 -7.50
N GLN A 140 -13.82 7.77 -8.59
CA GLN A 140 -14.93 8.73 -8.55
C GLN A 140 -16.13 8.19 -7.76
N HIS A 141 -16.47 6.91 -7.95
CA HIS A 141 -17.54 6.29 -7.18
C HIS A 141 -17.19 6.22 -5.69
N LEU A 142 -15.94 5.87 -5.36
CA LEU A 142 -15.50 5.85 -3.96
C LEU A 142 -15.53 7.25 -3.32
N GLN A 143 -15.22 8.29 -4.08
CA GLN A 143 -15.33 9.68 -3.63
C GLN A 143 -16.79 10.07 -3.34
N GLU A 144 -17.73 9.65 -4.19
CA GLU A 144 -19.17 9.86 -3.97
C GLU A 144 -19.64 9.18 -2.66
N GLU A 145 -19.09 8.01 -2.34
CA GLU A 145 -19.34 7.29 -1.08
C GLU A 145 -18.57 7.89 0.12
N GLY A 146 -17.78 8.94 -0.08
CA GLY A 146 -17.08 9.67 0.99
C GLY A 146 -15.67 9.15 1.32
N PHE A 147 -15.13 8.20 0.57
CA PHE A 147 -13.73 7.81 0.70
C PHE A 147 -12.80 8.89 0.16
N THR A 148 -11.65 9.04 0.79
CA THR A 148 -10.61 9.98 0.35
C THR A 148 -9.37 9.28 -0.17
N HIS A 149 -9.17 8.02 0.23
CA HIS A 149 -8.02 7.20 -0.16
C HIS A 149 -8.44 5.79 -0.55
N ALA A 150 -7.68 5.18 -1.45
CA ALA A 150 -7.72 3.74 -1.66
C ALA A 150 -6.35 3.09 -1.49
N ILE A 151 -6.36 1.95 -0.81
CA ILE A 151 -5.21 1.08 -0.66
C ILE A 151 -5.20 0.11 -1.84
N SER A 152 -4.15 0.12 -2.67
CA SER A 152 -4.10 -0.74 -3.86
C SER A 152 -2.66 -1.10 -4.25
N GLU A 153 -2.51 -2.04 -5.18
CA GLU A 153 -1.23 -2.28 -5.84
C GLU A 153 -1.09 -1.30 -7.00
N TYR A 154 -0.42 -0.17 -6.76
CA TYR A 154 -0.17 0.85 -7.79
C TYR A 154 1.07 0.55 -8.66
N TRP A 155 1.73 -0.57 -8.40
CA TRP A 155 2.88 -1.03 -9.17
C TRP A 155 2.47 -2.16 -10.13
N LYS A 156 2.59 -1.89 -11.43
CA LYS A 156 2.70 -2.94 -12.45
C LYS A 156 4.14 -2.94 -12.96
N SER A 157 4.73 -4.12 -13.12
CA SER A 157 6.16 -4.28 -13.38
C SER A 157 6.62 -3.63 -14.70
N ARG A 158 7.69 -2.81 -14.57
CA ARG A 158 8.69 -2.35 -15.57
C ARG A 158 8.29 -1.30 -16.63
N LYS A 159 9.01 -0.17 -16.50
CA LYS A 159 9.58 0.72 -17.53
C LYS A 159 8.61 1.42 -18.49
N PHE A 160 8.52 2.75 -18.30
CA PHE A 160 7.96 3.75 -19.23
C PHE A 160 6.45 3.76 -19.44
N GLU A 161 5.68 3.04 -18.63
CA GLU A 161 4.24 3.17 -18.68
C GLU A 161 3.78 4.45 -17.96
N ASN A 162 3.04 5.27 -18.69
CA ASN A 162 2.20 6.30 -18.10
C ASN A 162 1.19 5.56 -17.23
N TYR A 163 0.88 6.10 -16.06
CA TYR A 163 -0.27 5.65 -15.28
C TYR A 163 -1.39 6.70 -15.41
N PRO A 164 -2.12 6.77 -16.56
CA PRO A 164 -3.22 7.72 -16.74
C PRO A 164 -4.22 7.70 -15.58
N TYR A 165 -4.44 6.52 -15.01
CA TYR A 165 -5.30 6.35 -13.86
C TYR A 165 -4.82 7.12 -12.62
N LEU A 166 -3.52 7.17 -12.36
CA LEU A 166 -2.95 7.97 -11.26
C LEU A 166 -3.05 9.47 -11.55
N ASP A 167 -2.93 9.85 -12.82
CA ASP A 167 -3.12 11.24 -13.26
C ASP A 167 -4.59 11.68 -13.04
N GLU A 168 -5.55 10.83 -13.41
CA GLU A 168 -6.98 11.05 -13.19
C GLU A 168 -7.33 11.12 -11.70
N MET A 169 -6.82 10.20 -10.88
CA MET A 169 -6.99 10.24 -9.43
C MET A 169 -6.47 11.56 -8.84
N LEU A 170 -5.29 12.02 -9.26
CA LEU A 170 -4.73 13.30 -8.79
C LEU A 170 -5.63 14.48 -9.18
N PHE A 171 -6.08 14.49 -10.42
CA PHE A 171 -6.93 15.54 -10.97
C PHE A 171 -8.28 15.64 -10.25
N ASP A 172 -8.87 14.49 -9.93
CA ASP A 172 -10.14 14.39 -9.21
C ASP A 172 -9.96 14.57 -7.69
N GLY A 173 -8.74 14.73 -7.19
CA GLY A 173 -8.45 14.98 -5.78
C GLY A 173 -8.53 13.73 -4.88
N PHE A 174 -8.48 12.53 -5.47
CA PHE A 174 -8.41 11.26 -4.75
C PHE A 174 -6.97 10.86 -4.47
N ARG A 175 -6.74 9.91 -3.54
CA ARG A 175 -5.39 9.56 -3.06
C ARG A 175 -5.17 8.05 -3.00
N GLY A 176 -3.91 7.66 -3.14
CA GLY A 176 -3.48 6.27 -3.14
C GLY A 176 -2.50 5.95 -2.01
N LEU A 177 -2.67 4.76 -1.42
CA LEU A 177 -1.69 4.13 -0.54
C LEU A 177 -1.26 2.79 -1.12
N ASP A 178 0.04 2.60 -1.27
CA ASP A 178 0.56 1.38 -1.87
C ASP A 178 0.50 0.18 -0.93
N SER A 179 -0.05 -0.95 -1.39
CA SER A 179 -0.26 -2.15 -0.57
C SER A 179 0.87 -3.18 -0.60
N ARG A 180 1.92 -2.92 -1.36
CA ARG A 180 2.90 -3.94 -1.76
C ARG A 180 4.32 -3.61 -1.31
N ALA A 181 4.49 -2.64 -0.44
CA ALA A 181 5.60 -2.60 0.52
C ALA A 181 5.45 -3.75 1.53
N ASN A 182 5.50 -4.98 1.01
CA ASN A 182 5.05 -6.18 1.68
C ASN A 182 5.99 -7.36 1.33
N ALA A 183 6.56 -7.97 2.37
CA ALA A 183 7.51 -9.07 2.28
C ALA A 183 6.88 -10.41 1.87
N LYS A 184 5.56 -10.51 1.67
CA LYS A 184 4.87 -11.78 1.36
C LYS A 184 5.42 -12.47 0.10
N LYS A 185 5.85 -11.68 -0.90
CA LYS A 185 6.40 -12.22 -2.15
C LYS A 185 7.66 -13.05 -1.92
N LEU A 186 8.43 -12.68 -0.90
CA LEU A 186 9.66 -13.35 -0.51
C LEU A 186 9.39 -14.82 -0.11
N LEU A 187 8.21 -15.17 0.42
CA LEU A 187 7.83 -16.56 0.72
C LEU A 187 7.94 -17.54 -0.46
N LYS A 188 7.89 -17.05 -1.70
CA LYS A 188 7.97 -17.89 -2.90
C LYS A 188 9.39 -18.23 -3.32
N GLU A 189 10.40 -17.67 -2.67
CA GLU A 189 11.79 -17.82 -3.06
C GLU A 189 12.51 -18.90 -2.24
N LYS A 190 13.35 -19.70 -2.92
CA LYS A 190 14.03 -20.85 -2.31
C LYS A 190 15.04 -20.49 -1.22
N GLN A 191 15.54 -19.26 -1.22
CA GLN A 191 16.52 -18.75 -0.24
C GLN A 191 15.82 -18.16 1.01
N ILE A 192 14.55 -18.55 1.19
CA ILE A 192 13.61 -18.25 2.26
C ILE A 192 14.04 -18.62 3.67
N SER A 193 14.56 -17.73 4.52
CA SER A 193 14.61 -18.07 5.95
C SER A 193 13.22 -18.11 6.58
N LEU A 194 12.77 -19.33 6.87
CA LEU A 194 11.54 -19.61 7.61
C LEU A 194 11.86 -19.91 9.08
N ARG A 195 10.86 -19.74 9.94
CA ARG A 195 10.97 -20.08 11.35
C ARG A 195 10.97 -21.61 11.52
N VAL A 196 11.75 -22.07 12.49
CA VAL A 196 11.88 -23.50 12.79
C VAL A 196 11.31 -23.83 14.16
N MET A 197 10.62 -24.95 14.25
CA MET A 197 10.12 -25.53 15.49
C MET A 197 11.28 -26.07 16.33
N ARG A 198 11.00 -26.39 17.60
CA ARG A 198 12.03 -26.88 18.55
C ARG A 198 12.68 -28.19 18.11
N ASN A 199 11.93 -29.04 17.39
CA ASN A 199 12.41 -30.29 16.80
C ASN A 199 13.24 -30.11 15.50
N GLY A 200 13.47 -28.87 15.06
CA GLY A 200 14.24 -28.55 13.85
C GLY A 200 13.42 -28.52 12.56
N ASN A 201 12.16 -28.96 12.57
CA ASN A 201 11.29 -28.90 11.40
C ASN A 201 10.77 -27.48 11.15
N LEU A 202 10.39 -27.19 9.90
CA LEU A 202 9.74 -25.93 9.55
C LEU A 202 8.31 -25.86 10.11
N HIS A 203 7.86 -24.66 10.46
CA HIS A 203 6.47 -24.42 10.78
C HIS A 203 5.55 -24.66 9.56
N PRO A 204 4.39 -25.34 9.72
CA PRO A 204 3.53 -25.72 8.59
C PRO A 204 2.91 -24.53 7.86
N LYS A 205 2.77 -23.38 8.53
CA LYS A 205 2.23 -22.14 7.95
C LYS A 205 3.28 -21.33 7.17
N ASN A 206 4.50 -21.84 7.00
CA ASN A 206 5.62 -21.13 6.38
C ASN A 206 5.83 -19.73 6.96
N SER A 207 5.98 -19.63 8.29
CA SER A 207 6.21 -18.35 8.95
C SER A 207 7.57 -17.76 8.53
N LEU A 208 7.55 -16.53 8.00
CA LEU A 208 8.77 -15.76 7.72
C LEU A 208 9.59 -15.55 8.99
N ASN A 209 10.91 -15.70 8.88
CA ASN A 209 11.83 -15.31 9.93
C ASN A 209 12.25 -13.84 9.73
N ALA A 210 11.44 -12.91 10.21
CA ALA A 210 11.69 -11.47 10.11
C ALA A 210 12.94 -11.00 10.91
N SER A 211 13.49 -11.84 11.80
CA SER A 211 14.76 -11.56 12.48
C SER A 211 16.00 -11.89 11.63
N ASP A 212 15.86 -12.46 10.44
CA ASP A 212 16.97 -12.69 9.53
C ASP A 212 17.45 -11.38 8.88
N PRO A 213 18.73 -10.97 9.07
CA PRO A 213 19.28 -9.76 8.43
C PRO A 213 19.19 -9.75 6.91
N GLU A 214 19.36 -10.91 6.24
CA GLU A 214 19.27 -10.98 4.78
C GLU A 214 17.83 -10.70 4.32
N MET A 215 16.84 -11.22 5.06
CA MET A 215 15.43 -10.94 4.81
C MET A 215 15.16 -9.44 4.96
N GLN A 216 15.61 -8.84 6.07
CA GLN A 216 15.43 -7.41 6.33
C GLN A 216 16.02 -6.53 5.23
N ASP A 217 17.22 -6.86 4.73
CA ASP A 217 17.86 -6.13 3.64
C ASP A 217 17.07 -6.27 2.32
N ARG A 218 16.63 -7.48 2.00
CA ARG A 218 15.83 -7.75 0.79
C ARG A 218 14.47 -7.04 0.83
N ALA A 219 13.77 -7.08 1.97
CA ALA A 219 12.51 -6.36 2.15
C ALA A 219 12.71 -4.84 2.04
N GLY A 220 13.81 -4.30 2.60
CA GLY A 220 14.20 -2.91 2.44
C GLY A 220 14.44 -2.52 0.98
N LYS A 221 15.21 -3.31 0.23
CA LYS A 221 15.44 -3.12 -1.22
C LYS A 221 14.14 -3.12 -2.02
N MET A 222 13.23 -4.05 -1.72
CA MET A 222 11.91 -4.06 -2.35
C MET A 222 11.13 -2.76 -2.07
N ALA A 223 11.13 -2.28 -0.83
CA ALA A 223 10.45 -1.03 -0.48
C ALA A 223 11.04 0.18 -1.23
N LYS A 224 12.38 0.25 -1.33
CA LYS A 224 13.09 1.27 -2.10
C LYS A 224 12.74 1.24 -3.58
N GLU A 225 12.81 0.06 -4.21
CA GLU A 225 12.47 -0.10 -5.62
C GLU A 225 11.05 0.39 -5.91
N ARG A 226 10.11 0.08 -5.01
CA ARG A 226 8.73 0.56 -5.07
C ARG A 226 8.61 2.07 -5.03
N ALA A 227 9.22 2.68 -4.01
CA ALA A 227 9.24 4.14 -3.86
C ALA A 227 9.88 4.84 -5.07
N ALA A 228 10.91 4.25 -5.69
CA ALA A 228 11.60 4.86 -6.84
C ALA A 228 10.67 5.09 -8.06
N VAL A 229 9.61 4.29 -8.21
CA VAL A 229 8.58 4.52 -9.25
C VAL A 229 7.48 5.45 -8.74
N LEU A 230 6.99 5.22 -7.52
CA LEU A 230 5.86 5.96 -6.96
C LEU A 230 6.21 7.40 -6.57
N ARG A 231 7.50 7.74 -6.46
CA ARG A 231 7.96 9.10 -6.13
C ARG A 231 7.55 10.15 -7.17
N GLU A 232 7.36 9.72 -8.42
CA GLU A 232 6.98 10.61 -9.52
C GLU A 232 5.48 10.95 -9.52
N TYR A 233 4.67 10.31 -8.65
CA TYR A 233 3.21 10.42 -8.63
C TYR A 233 2.73 11.00 -7.29
N PRO A 234 2.44 12.32 -7.21
CA PRO A 234 2.01 12.97 -5.96
C PRO A 234 0.72 12.41 -5.37
N VAL A 235 -0.12 11.77 -6.19
CA VAL A 235 -1.35 11.10 -5.75
C VAL A 235 -1.11 9.96 -4.77
N ILE A 236 0.11 9.39 -4.78
CA ILE A 236 0.51 8.37 -3.82
C ILE A 236 1.05 9.09 -2.58
N GLU A 237 0.30 9.04 -1.49
CA GLU A 237 0.67 9.71 -0.23
C GLU A 237 1.43 8.79 0.73
N GLY A 238 1.53 7.50 0.40
CA GLY A 238 2.05 6.55 1.37
C GLY A 238 2.01 5.09 0.97
N ALA A 239 2.25 4.24 1.96
CA ALA A 239 2.17 2.79 1.81
C ALA A 239 1.76 2.09 3.10
N ILE A 240 1.08 0.96 2.96
CA ILE A 240 0.94 0.01 4.06
C ILE A 240 2.10 -0.99 4.06
N ILE A 241 2.69 -1.17 5.24
CA ILE A 241 3.86 -2.01 5.46
C ILE A 241 3.41 -3.36 6.03
N ASN A 242 3.74 -4.45 5.34
CA ASN A 242 3.57 -5.82 5.81
C ASN A 242 2.21 -6.15 6.44
N SER A 243 1.13 -5.70 5.82
CA SER A 243 -0.24 -6.04 6.24
C SER A 243 -0.43 -7.54 6.46
N GLU A 244 -1.01 -7.91 7.60
CA GLU A 244 -1.38 -9.28 8.02
C GLU A 244 -0.22 -10.29 8.18
N LEU A 245 1.01 -9.94 7.83
CA LEU A 245 2.08 -10.93 7.81
C LEU A 245 2.54 -11.34 9.21
N ARG A 246 2.59 -10.37 10.13
CA ARG A 246 3.00 -10.61 11.52
C ARG A 246 2.05 -11.56 12.25
N ASP A 247 0.78 -11.64 11.84
CA ASP A 247 -0.21 -12.56 12.42
C ASP A 247 0.23 -14.03 12.31
N SER A 248 0.91 -14.36 11.21
CA SER A 248 1.45 -15.71 10.98
C SER A 248 2.80 -15.99 11.64
N THR A 249 3.37 -15.02 12.38
CA THR A 249 4.63 -15.21 13.12
C THR A 249 4.51 -16.35 14.12
N GLU A 250 5.61 -17.03 14.41
CA GLU A 250 5.70 -18.09 15.42
C GLU A 250 7.04 -18.01 16.17
N LEU A 251 7.24 -18.81 17.22
CA LEU A 251 8.56 -18.95 17.84
C LEU A 251 9.54 -19.61 16.85
N SER A 252 10.81 -19.21 16.88
CA SER A 252 11.87 -19.87 16.10
C SER A 252 12.97 -20.38 17.00
N PHE A 253 13.42 -21.61 16.76
CA PHE A 253 14.44 -22.30 17.54
C PHE A 253 15.71 -22.59 16.73
N ASP A 254 15.92 -21.83 15.65
CA ASP A 254 17.13 -21.91 14.85
C ASP A 254 18.33 -21.39 15.66
N PRO A 255 19.57 -21.74 15.29
CA PRO A 255 20.75 -21.33 16.05
C PRO A 255 20.86 -19.82 16.29
N ARG A 256 20.41 -18.97 15.34
CA ARG A 256 20.48 -17.51 15.49
C ARG A 256 19.46 -17.02 16.50
N SER A 257 18.22 -17.49 16.44
CA SER A 257 17.17 -17.12 17.40
C SER A 257 17.52 -17.53 18.83
N LYS A 258 18.07 -18.73 19.02
CA LYS A 258 18.58 -19.21 20.31
C LYS A 258 19.72 -18.34 20.83
N ALA A 259 20.71 -18.04 19.98
CA ALA A 259 21.84 -17.20 20.34
C ALA A 259 21.41 -15.75 20.67
N ALA A 260 20.44 -15.21 19.95
CA ALA A 260 19.91 -13.87 20.18
C ALA A 260 19.25 -13.75 21.57
N PHE A 261 18.41 -14.73 21.96
CA PHE A 261 17.82 -14.72 23.30
C PHE A 261 18.86 -14.98 24.39
N GLN A 262 19.77 -15.95 24.20
CA GLN A 262 20.85 -16.22 25.14
C GLN A 262 21.70 -14.97 25.39
N LYS A 263 21.99 -14.18 24.35
CA LYS A 263 22.69 -12.90 24.46
C LYS A 263 21.88 -11.85 25.23
N PHE A 264 20.56 -11.82 25.04
CA PHE A 264 19.67 -10.87 25.70
C PHE A 264 19.48 -11.18 27.20
N ALA A 265 19.21 -12.44 27.53
CA ALA A 265 18.77 -12.85 28.88
C ALA A 265 19.85 -13.53 29.72
N GLY A 266 20.95 -14.00 29.10
CA GLY A 266 22.01 -14.75 29.79
C GLY A 266 21.68 -16.22 30.06
N TYR A 267 20.53 -16.73 29.60
CA TYR A 267 20.10 -18.12 29.75
C TYR A 267 19.33 -18.60 28.51
N PRO A 268 19.21 -19.93 28.27
CA PRO A 268 18.56 -20.45 27.08
C PRO A 268 17.05 -20.21 27.09
N ILE A 269 16.43 -20.25 25.90
CA ILE A 269 14.96 -20.14 25.78
C ILE A 269 14.30 -21.18 26.68
N PRO A 270 13.36 -20.80 27.57
CA PRO A 270 12.64 -21.73 28.46
C PRO A 270 12.07 -22.92 27.68
N LEU A 271 12.11 -24.11 28.28
CA LEU A 271 11.65 -25.33 27.62
C LEU A 271 10.14 -25.31 27.38
N GLU A 272 9.41 -24.66 28.28
CA GLU A 272 7.97 -24.54 28.29
C GLU A 272 7.43 -23.66 27.15
N ALA A 273 8.26 -22.78 26.56
CA ALA A 273 7.85 -21.91 25.48
C ALA A 273 7.83 -22.67 24.15
N GLU A 274 6.65 -23.01 23.62
CA GLU A 274 6.53 -23.79 22.37
C GLU A 274 5.85 -23.02 21.24
N GLU A 275 4.90 -22.14 21.56
CA GLU A 275 4.11 -21.37 20.61
C GLU A 275 4.02 -19.89 20.99
N LYS A 276 3.60 -19.03 20.05
CA LYS A 276 3.55 -17.58 20.27
C LYS A 276 2.50 -17.13 21.29
N ALA A 277 1.43 -17.92 21.46
CA ALA A 277 0.25 -17.56 22.26
C ALA A 277 0.54 -17.49 23.77
N GLY A 278 1.73 -17.91 24.19
CA GLY A 278 2.08 -18.02 25.60
C GLY A 278 1.85 -19.43 26.11
N ILE A 279 1.87 -19.56 27.43
CA ILE A 279 1.65 -20.83 28.12
C ILE A 279 0.51 -20.60 29.10
N SER A 280 -0.44 -21.52 29.16
CA SER A 280 -1.48 -21.46 30.19
C SER A 280 -0.84 -21.52 31.57
N TYR A 281 -1.21 -20.60 32.46
CA TYR A 281 -0.69 -20.63 33.83
C TYR A 281 -1.08 -21.93 34.57
N THR A 282 -2.14 -22.61 34.14
CA THR A 282 -2.60 -23.88 34.73
C THR A 282 -1.70 -25.07 34.38
N SER A 283 -0.91 -24.98 33.31
CA SER A 283 0.05 -26.02 32.92
C SER A 283 1.44 -25.80 33.52
N LEU A 284 1.70 -24.65 34.14
CA LEU A 284 2.97 -24.33 34.76
C LEU A 284 3.07 -24.93 36.17
N ARG A 285 4.05 -25.81 36.34
CA ARG A 285 4.33 -26.43 37.64
C ARG A 285 4.75 -25.33 38.64
N LYS A 286 4.10 -25.31 39.82
CA LYS A 286 4.35 -24.34 40.90
C LYS A 286 4.04 -22.88 40.52
N PHE A 287 3.11 -22.63 39.59
CA PHE A 287 2.63 -21.28 39.35
C PHE A 287 1.98 -20.70 40.63
N PRO A 288 2.27 -19.43 41.01
CA PRO A 288 1.80 -18.88 42.27
C PRO A 288 0.28 -18.71 42.30
N LEU A 289 -0.34 -19.05 43.43
CA LEU A 289 -1.80 -18.89 43.63
C LEU A 289 -2.25 -17.43 43.46
N SER A 290 -1.38 -16.47 43.84
CA SER A 290 -1.63 -15.03 43.67
C SER A 290 -1.73 -14.60 42.21
N ARG A 291 -1.27 -15.43 41.26
CA ARG A 291 -1.10 -15.10 39.84
C ARG A 291 -0.19 -13.90 39.58
N VAL A 292 0.62 -13.54 40.56
CA VAL A 292 1.65 -12.50 40.46
C VAL A 292 2.99 -13.20 40.33
N ILE A 293 3.68 -12.96 39.21
CA ILE A 293 5.01 -13.49 38.95
C ILE A 293 6.07 -12.38 39.07
N PRO A 294 7.30 -12.70 39.49
CA PRO A 294 8.40 -11.74 39.49
C PRO A 294 8.65 -11.13 38.12
N ASP A 295 9.19 -9.91 38.10
CA ASP A 295 9.45 -9.22 36.85
C ASP A 295 10.47 -9.97 35.96
N ASN A 296 11.41 -10.65 36.61
CA ASN A 296 12.48 -11.44 36.01
C ASN A 296 12.13 -12.93 35.82
N ASP A 297 10.85 -13.32 35.92
CA ASP A 297 10.41 -14.67 35.58
C ASP A 297 10.91 -15.06 34.17
N PRO A 298 11.55 -16.23 33.98
CA PRO A 298 12.18 -16.59 32.70
C PRO A 298 11.20 -16.65 31.52
N ILE A 299 9.98 -17.16 31.75
CA ILE A 299 8.95 -17.27 30.71
C ILE A 299 8.46 -15.89 30.33
N ARG A 300 8.14 -15.05 31.33
CA ARG A 300 7.73 -13.66 31.10
C ARG A 300 8.80 -12.87 30.36
N THR A 301 10.05 -13.03 30.75
CA THR A 301 11.20 -12.36 30.12
C THR A 301 11.32 -12.76 28.65
N PHE A 302 11.20 -14.06 28.35
CA PHE A 302 11.21 -14.57 26.99
C PHE A 302 10.08 -13.99 26.12
N TYR A 303 8.82 -14.07 26.57
CA TYR A 303 7.70 -13.58 25.76
C TYR A 303 7.69 -12.05 25.59
N LYS A 304 8.13 -11.30 26.61
CA LYS A 304 8.33 -9.85 26.47
C LYS A 304 9.37 -9.53 25.41
N TRP A 305 10.52 -10.22 25.46
CA TRP A 305 11.56 -10.05 24.46
C TRP A 305 11.09 -10.47 23.06
N PHE A 306 10.44 -11.62 22.93
CA PHE A 306 9.95 -12.14 21.66
C PHE A 306 9.04 -11.14 20.96
N TRP A 307 8.01 -10.62 21.65
CA TRP A 307 7.06 -9.70 21.03
C TRP A 307 7.61 -8.29 20.78
N LYS A 308 8.66 -7.89 21.50
CA LYS A 308 9.27 -6.57 21.33
C LYS A 308 10.36 -6.56 20.26
N ASP A 309 11.25 -7.56 20.30
CA ASP A 309 12.50 -7.58 19.55
C ASP A 309 12.72 -8.93 18.84
N GLY A 310 12.47 -10.05 19.52
CA GLY A 310 12.84 -11.40 19.08
C GLY A 310 12.06 -11.93 17.87
N ASP A 311 10.88 -11.40 17.60
CA ASP A 311 10.11 -11.75 16.41
C ASP A 311 10.61 -11.04 15.14
N GLY A 312 11.46 -10.02 15.30
CA GLY A 312 12.11 -9.27 14.22
C GLY A 312 11.20 -8.37 13.38
N TRP A 313 9.89 -8.36 13.60
CA TRP A 313 8.95 -7.64 12.73
C TRP A 313 9.08 -6.12 12.85
N ASN A 314 9.30 -5.62 14.06
CA ASN A 314 9.49 -4.18 14.28
C ASN A 314 10.73 -3.68 13.52
N VAL A 315 11.87 -4.39 13.61
CA VAL A 315 13.11 -4.05 12.90
C VAL A 315 12.92 -4.07 11.40
N LEU A 316 12.24 -5.11 10.90
CA LEU A 316 11.98 -5.27 9.48
C LEU A 316 11.08 -4.17 8.92
N ASN A 317 9.96 -3.88 9.59
CA ASN A 317 9.06 -2.80 9.20
C ASN A 317 9.82 -1.46 9.20
N SER A 318 10.60 -1.17 10.23
CA SER A 318 11.40 0.06 10.29
C SER A 318 12.41 0.15 9.13
N ARG A 319 13.07 -0.95 8.76
CA ARG A 319 13.98 -0.96 7.60
C ARG A 319 13.22 -0.62 6.32
N MET A 320 12.05 -1.22 6.10
CA MET A 320 11.23 -0.91 4.92
C MET A 320 10.75 0.54 4.90
N VAL A 321 10.32 1.07 6.04
CA VAL A 321 9.86 2.47 6.17
C VAL A 321 10.99 3.44 5.81
N ARG A 322 12.19 3.26 6.36
CA ARG A 322 13.33 4.14 6.08
C ARG A 322 13.68 4.16 4.61
N GLU A 323 13.80 2.99 3.99
CA GLU A 323 14.13 2.86 2.57
C GLU A 323 13.04 3.45 1.67
N PHE A 324 11.76 3.23 2.00
CA PHE A 324 10.63 3.81 1.28
C PHE A 324 10.61 5.34 1.37
N LYS A 325 10.67 5.89 2.58
CA LYS A 325 10.61 7.34 2.82
C LYS A 325 11.81 8.08 2.25
N GLN A 326 13.02 7.52 2.37
CA GLN A 326 14.23 8.12 1.81
C GLN A 326 14.12 8.31 0.30
N GLU A 327 13.46 7.39 -0.40
CA GLU A 327 13.33 7.42 -1.85
C GLU A 327 12.17 8.29 -2.36
N MET A 328 11.12 8.53 -1.56
CA MET A 328 9.92 9.28 -1.99
C MET A 328 10.14 10.79 -2.18
N LYS A 329 11.23 11.37 -1.63
CA LYS A 329 11.64 12.79 -1.79
C LYS A 329 10.58 13.86 -1.47
N ARG A 330 9.47 13.48 -0.84
CA ARG A 330 8.39 14.33 -0.33
C ARG A 330 7.82 13.70 0.94
N PRO A 331 7.10 14.47 1.78
CA PRO A 331 6.37 13.89 2.90
C PRO A 331 5.40 12.81 2.42
N VAL A 332 5.52 11.63 3.00
CA VAL A 332 4.64 10.48 2.79
C VAL A 332 4.44 9.81 4.13
N TRP A 333 3.32 9.11 4.29
CA TRP A 333 3.00 8.41 5.52
C TRP A 333 2.91 6.90 5.32
N THR A 334 3.22 6.14 6.36
CA THR A 334 3.16 4.69 6.35
C THR A 334 2.38 4.17 7.53
N PHE A 335 1.70 3.04 7.34
CA PHE A 335 1.01 2.38 8.43
C PHE A 335 1.17 0.86 8.38
N HIS A 336 0.84 0.20 9.49
CA HIS A 336 0.84 -1.26 9.60
C HIS A 336 -0.45 -1.75 10.26
N ASP A 337 -1.04 -2.79 9.69
CA ASP A 337 -2.16 -3.52 10.26
C ASP A 337 -1.97 -5.03 10.08
N PRO A 338 -2.77 -5.87 10.76
CA PRO A 338 -3.53 -5.58 11.96
C PRO A 338 -2.61 -5.52 13.20
N ALA A 339 -2.62 -4.41 13.94
CA ALA A 339 -1.69 -4.19 15.04
C ALA A 339 -2.03 -4.96 16.33
N VAL A 340 -3.30 -5.12 16.69
CA VAL A 340 -3.74 -5.82 17.93
C VAL A 340 -3.80 -7.36 17.83
N ARG A 341 -3.05 -7.97 16.91
CA ARG A 341 -2.86 -9.45 16.85
C ARG A 341 -1.68 -9.94 17.70
N VAL A 342 -1.08 -9.03 18.45
CA VAL A 342 0.05 -9.27 19.36
C VAL A 342 -0.26 -8.59 20.69
N PRO A 343 0.41 -8.94 21.80
CA PRO A 343 0.24 -8.20 23.06
C PRO A 343 0.48 -6.69 22.85
N PRO A 344 -0.19 -5.81 23.61
CA PRO A 344 -0.09 -4.36 23.44
C PRO A 344 1.27 -3.83 23.89
N VAL A 345 2.28 -4.02 23.04
CA VAL A 345 3.65 -3.61 23.24
C VAL A 345 3.93 -2.28 22.54
N TRP A 346 4.65 -1.41 23.25
CA TRP A 346 5.11 -0.15 22.69
C TRP A 346 6.13 -0.36 21.57
N GLY A 347 6.02 0.45 20.51
CA GLY A 347 6.87 0.33 19.32
C GLY A 347 6.46 -0.81 18.38
N SER A 348 5.30 -1.43 18.59
CA SER A 348 4.72 -2.38 17.65
C SER A 348 4.56 -1.76 16.26
N GLY A 349 4.86 -2.52 15.22
CA GLY A 349 4.84 -2.03 13.84
C GLY A 349 6.12 -1.28 13.43
N GLY A 350 7.06 -1.05 14.35
CA GLY A 350 8.32 -0.36 14.08
C GLY A 350 8.15 1.15 13.88
N GLU A 351 8.83 1.71 12.89
CA GLU A 351 8.86 3.17 12.59
C GLU A 351 7.72 3.65 11.67
N VAL A 352 6.64 2.88 11.54
CA VAL A 352 5.44 3.36 10.81
C VAL A 352 4.84 4.60 11.49
N ASP A 353 4.35 5.54 10.70
CA ASP A 353 3.70 6.76 11.21
C ASP A 353 2.41 6.44 11.95
N CYS A 354 1.76 5.33 11.59
CA CYS A 354 0.51 4.91 12.19
C CYS A 354 0.42 3.39 12.37
N ILE A 355 -0.15 2.95 13.49
CA ILE A 355 -0.65 1.58 13.64
C ILE A 355 -2.16 1.55 13.43
N SER A 356 -2.61 0.55 12.70
CA SER A 356 -4.02 0.35 12.40
C SER A 356 -4.47 -1.06 12.74
N HIS A 357 -5.77 -1.21 12.91
CA HIS A 357 -6.43 -2.50 12.94
C HIS A 357 -7.74 -2.42 12.17
N TRP A 358 -8.16 -3.51 11.55
CA TRP A 358 -9.50 -3.64 11.00
C TRP A 358 -10.35 -4.52 11.91
N VAL A 359 -11.59 -4.13 12.16
CA VAL A 359 -12.49 -4.82 13.09
C VAL A 359 -13.77 -5.22 12.36
N TYR A 360 -14.21 -6.46 12.60
CA TYR A 360 -15.57 -6.86 12.23
C TYR A 360 -16.56 -6.23 13.22
N ALA A 361 -17.47 -5.41 12.71
CA ALA A 361 -18.53 -4.81 13.52
C ALA A 361 -19.54 -5.85 14.03
N THR A 362 -19.66 -7.00 13.37
CA THR A 362 -20.54 -8.10 13.81
C THR A 362 -19.79 -9.03 14.77
N PRO A 363 -20.42 -9.53 15.86
CA PRO A 363 -21.83 -9.36 16.23
C PRO A 363 -22.15 -8.09 17.02
N ASP A 364 -21.16 -7.32 17.45
CA ASP A 364 -21.38 -6.11 18.24
C ASP A 364 -20.43 -4.99 17.81
N PRO A 365 -20.96 -3.90 17.20
CA PRO A 365 -20.14 -2.81 16.67
C PRO A 365 -19.41 -2.04 17.76
N ILE A 366 -19.82 -2.14 19.03
CA ILE A 366 -19.16 -1.47 20.16
C ILE A 366 -17.76 -2.05 20.42
N ASN A 367 -17.49 -3.31 20.05
CA ASN A 367 -16.19 -3.95 20.21
C ASN A 367 -15.05 -3.20 19.51
N ILE A 368 -15.37 -2.42 18.47
CA ILE A 368 -14.39 -1.56 17.80
C ILE A 368 -13.74 -0.56 18.77
N GLY A 369 -14.50 -0.13 19.79
CA GLY A 369 -14.02 0.77 20.83
C GLY A 369 -12.93 0.14 21.70
N ALA A 370 -13.03 -1.16 22.00
CA ALA A 370 -12.01 -1.88 22.77
C ALA A 370 -10.69 -1.97 21.98
N VAL A 371 -10.77 -2.29 20.70
CA VAL A 371 -9.61 -2.33 19.80
C VAL A 371 -8.98 -0.93 19.65
N THR A 372 -9.79 0.13 19.49
CA THR A 372 -9.27 1.50 19.46
C THR A 372 -8.55 1.85 20.76
N SER A 373 -9.08 1.47 21.92
CA SER A 373 -8.42 1.72 23.21
C SER A 373 -7.10 0.95 23.35
N GLU A 374 -7.00 -0.27 22.81
CA GLU A 374 -5.74 -1.01 22.77
C GLU A 374 -4.71 -0.34 21.85
N LEU A 375 -5.14 0.12 20.66
CA LEU A 375 -4.28 0.93 19.77
C LEU A 375 -3.78 2.20 20.47
N GLN A 376 -4.64 2.91 21.19
CA GLN A 376 -4.24 4.07 22.00
C GLN A 376 -3.18 3.70 23.05
N ALA A 377 -3.34 2.56 23.73
CA ALA A 377 -2.36 2.09 24.71
C ALA A 377 -1.00 1.75 24.07
N MET A 378 -1.02 1.17 22.88
CA MET A 378 0.18 0.87 22.09
C MET A 378 0.87 2.16 21.60
N GLY A 379 0.10 3.09 21.02
CA GLY A 379 0.59 4.37 20.48
C GLY A 379 1.14 5.31 21.56
N LYS A 380 0.60 5.30 22.79
CA LYS A 380 1.12 6.10 23.92
C LYS A 380 2.61 5.85 24.22
N GLY A 381 3.12 4.67 23.89
CA GLY A 381 4.54 4.34 24.08
C GLY A 381 5.48 4.86 23.00
N ASN A 382 4.95 5.42 21.92
CA ASN A 382 5.72 6.00 20.83
C ASN A 382 5.00 7.27 20.32
N PRO A 383 5.37 8.48 20.80
CA PRO A 383 4.65 9.71 20.48
C PRO A 383 4.65 10.08 18.99
N ASN A 384 5.54 9.47 18.19
CA ASN A 384 5.61 9.67 16.75
C ASN A 384 4.70 8.70 15.96
N GLN A 385 4.00 7.79 16.65
CA GLN A 385 3.13 6.78 16.04
C GLN A 385 1.66 7.08 16.38
N GLN A 386 0.92 7.50 15.36
CA GLN A 386 -0.52 7.77 15.42
C GLN A 386 -1.33 6.46 15.36
N ILE A 387 -2.65 6.57 15.49
CA ILE A 387 -3.55 5.41 15.40
C ILE A 387 -4.63 5.62 14.35
N MET A 388 -5.00 4.53 13.68
CA MET A 388 -6.15 4.43 12.79
C MET A 388 -6.92 3.17 13.16
N ASN A 389 -8.21 3.12 12.85
CA ASN A 389 -8.98 1.90 13.01
C ASN A 389 -9.97 1.81 11.87
N MET A 390 -10.10 0.63 11.27
CA MET A 390 -10.91 0.40 10.08
C MET A 390 -12.08 -0.52 10.41
N THR A 391 -13.23 -0.30 9.77
CA THR A 391 -14.40 -1.17 9.89
C THR A 391 -14.47 -2.12 8.70
N GLN A 392 -14.58 -3.42 8.95
CA GLN A 392 -14.89 -4.38 7.89
C GLN A 392 -16.34 -4.16 7.40
N ILE A 393 -16.48 -3.90 6.11
CA ILE A 393 -17.77 -3.64 5.45
C ILE A 393 -18.54 -4.94 5.09
N ILE A 394 -17.99 -6.10 5.46
CA ILE A 394 -18.55 -7.43 5.20
C ILE A 394 -18.89 -8.15 6.49
N VAL A 395 -19.93 -8.98 6.41
CA VAL A 395 -20.34 -9.88 7.48
C VAL A 395 -20.30 -11.31 6.96
N TYR A 396 -19.69 -12.22 7.72
CA TYR A 396 -19.77 -13.65 7.41
C TYR A 396 -21.22 -14.12 7.48
N ARG A 397 -21.76 -14.58 6.35
CA ARG A 397 -23.13 -15.08 6.29
C ARG A 397 -23.36 -16.23 7.27
N SER A 398 -22.35 -17.06 7.50
CA SER A 398 -22.42 -18.18 8.44
C SER A 398 -22.72 -17.77 9.88
N ALA A 399 -22.44 -16.52 10.26
CA ALA A 399 -22.69 -16.04 11.62
C ALA A 399 -24.13 -15.51 11.81
N VAL A 400 -24.72 -14.91 10.77
CA VAL A 400 -25.98 -14.12 10.89
C VAL A 400 -27.13 -14.63 10.03
N ALA A 401 -26.85 -15.30 8.92
CA ALA A 401 -27.86 -15.85 8.01
C ALA A 401 -27.40 -17.19 7.38
N PRO A 402 -27.16 -18.25 8.18
CA PRO A 402 -26.52 -19.48 7.72
C PRO A 402 -27.25 -20.11 6.52
N ALA A 403 -26.47 -20.63 5.56
CA ALA A 403 -27.03 -21.26 4.38
C ALA A 403 -27.89 -22.49 4.73
N GLY A 404 -29.03 -22.65 4.04
CA GLY A 404 -29.96 -23.76 4.25
C GLY A 404 -30.99 -23.54 5.36
N MET A 405 -30.89 -22.46 6.14
CA MET A 405 -31.90 -22.09 7.11
C MET A 405 -33.12 -21.49 6.41
N LYS A 406 -34.31 -22.04 6.70
CA LYS A 406 -35.59 -21.49 6.21
C LYS A 406 -36.14 -20.49 7.22
N VAL A 407 -36.50 -19.31 6.74
CA VAL A 407 -37.19 -18.27 7.52
C VAL A 407 -38.52 -17.94 6.85
N ALA A 408 -39.51 -17.49 7.62
CA ALA A 408 -40.85 -17.21 7.10
C ALA A 408 -40.83 -16.13 6.00
N ASN A 409 -39.97 -15.11 6.16
CA ASN A 409 -39.79 -14.01 5.22
C ASN A 409 -38.35 -14.00 4.72
N GLU A 410 -38.06 -14.85 3.74
CA GLU A 410 -36.70 -14.94 3.17
C GLU A 410 -36.31 -13.62 2.47
N PRO A 411 -35.19 -12.99 2.83
CA PRO A 411 -34.73 -11.78 2.17
C PRO A 411 -34.49 -11.97 0.67
N ALA A 412 -34.83 -10.97 -0.14
CA ALA A 412 -34.71 -11.03 -1.59
C ALA A 412 -33.29 -11.40 -2.07
N TRP A 413 -32.26 -10.90 -1.39
CA TRP A 413 -30.86 -11.18 -1.72
C TRP A 413 -30.52 -12.67 -1.64
N VAL A 414 -31.22 -13.48 -0.84
CA VAL A 414 -30.96 -14.93 -0.73
C VAL A 414 -31.26 -15.64 -2.04
N LYS A 415 -32.28 -15.17 -2.78
CA LYS A 415 -32.63 -15.72 -4.10
C LYS A 415 -31.66 -15.26 -5.18
N GLU A 416 -31.21 -14.01 -5.09
CA GLU A 416 -30.27 -13.42 -6.05
C GLU A 416 -28.84 -13.94 -5.86
N PHE A 417 -28.42 -14.12 -4.61
CA PHE A 417 -27.08 -14.54 -4.20
C PHE A 417 -27.10 -15.74 -3.24
N PRO A 418 -27.67 -16.90 -3.64
CA PRO A 418 -27.89 -18.04 -2.76
C PRO A 418 -26.59 -18.67 -2.22
N LYS A 419 -25.46 -18.40 -2.88
CA LYS A 419 -24.12 -18.91 -2.53
C LYS A 419 -23.21 -17.84 -1.92
N ALA A 420 -23.73 -16.67 -1.57
CA ALA A 420 -22.93 -15.63 -0.94
C ALA A 420 -22.33 -16.14 0.38
N SER A 421 -21.00 -16.05 0.52
CA SER A 421 -20.30 -16.32 1.78
C SER A 421 -20.31 -15.11 2.73
N TYR A 422 -20.52 -13.93 2.17
CA TYR A 422 -20.53 -12.65 2.85
C TYR A 422 -21.77 -11.87 2.46
N ILE A 423 -22.28 -11.06 3.39
CA ILE A 423 -23.30 -10.05 3.13
C ILE A 423 -22.78 -8.69 3.57
N SER A 424 -23.38 -7.62 3.06
CA SER A 424 -23.05 -6.27 3.50
C SER A 424 -23.41 -6.07 4.98
N ILE A 425 -22.57 -5.33 5.68
CA ILE A 425 -22.88 -4.82 7.03
C ILE A 425 -24.15 -3.97 7.01
N ALA A 426 -24.95 -4.05 8.08
CA ALA A 426 -26.13 -3.20 8.23
C ALA A 426 -25.73 -1.72 8.39
N PRO A 427 -26.50 -0.76 7.82
CA PRO A 427 -26.21 0.67 7.95
C PRO A 427 -26.10 1.14 9.41
N ASP A 428 -26.90 0.58 10.31
CA ASP A 428 -26.87 0.92 11.73
C ASP A 428 -25.59 0.44 12.40
N GLU A 429 -25.13 -0.79 12.11
CA GLU A 429 -23.86 -1.32 12.62
C GLU A 429 -22.67 -0.49 12.11
N MET A 430 -22.68 -0.11 10.83
CA MET A 430 -21.67 0.78 10.26
C MET A 430 -21.66 2.14 10.97
N SER A 431 -22.85 2.73 11.16
CA SER A 431 -22.98 4.03 11.83
C SER A 431 -22.43 3.97 13.26
N ILE A 432 -22.80 2.95 14.03
CA ILE A 432 -22.30 2.76 15.39
C ILE A 432 -20.78 2.55 15.40
N ALA A 433 -20.24 1.73 14.48
CA ALA A 433 -18.82 1.47 14.38
C ALA A 433 -18.04 2.77 14.09
N VAL A 434 -18.47 3.54 13.09
CA VAL A 434 -17.84 4.83 12.72
C VAL A 434 -17.89 5.81 13.88
N TRP A 435 -19.05 6.03 14.50
CA TRP A 435 -19.16 6.93 15.65
C TRP A 435 -18.26 6.50 16.81
N THR A 436 -18.17 5.19 17.06
CA THR A 436 -17.32 4.63 18.11
C THR A 436 -15.83 4.84 17.82
N GLN A 437 -15.41 4.80 16.55
CA GLN A 437 -14.04 5.08 16.13
C GLN A 437 -13.70 6.57 16.25
N ILE A 438 -14.48 7.45 15.62
CA ILE A 438 -14.15 8.88 15.52
C ILE A 438 -14.26 9.60 16.87
N SER A 439 -15.10 9.10 17.80
CA SER A 439 -15.18 9.63 19.17
C SER A 439 -13.93 9.37 20.02
N ARG A 440 -12.94 8.61 19.52
CA ARG A 440 -11.74 8.16 20.24
C ARG A 440 -10.43 8.71 19.69
N HIS A 441 -10.47 9.82 18.94
CA HIS A 441 -9.26 10.50 18.45
C HIS A 441 -8.36 9.57 17.62
N VAL A 442 -8.82 9.28 16.40
CA VAL A 442 -8.07 8.53 15.39
C VAL A 442 -7.67 9.46 14.24
N GLN A 443 -6.58 9.13 13.55
CA GLN A 443 -6.00 9.95 12.48
C GLN A 443 -6.54 9.54 11.10
N GLY A 444 -7.37 8.50 11.05
CA GLY A 444 -7.99 7.97 9.85
C GLY A 444 -8.84 6.74 10.19
N ILE A 445 -9.74 6.38 9.27
CA ILE A 445 -10.66 5.24 9.38
C ILE A 445 -10.66 4.37 8.13
#